data_AF-A0A0F9FQN9-F1
#
_entry.id   AF-A0A0F9FQN9-F1
#
_cell.length_a   1.000
_cell.length_b   1.000
_cell.length_c   1.000
_cell.angle_alpha   90.00
_cell.angle_beta   90.00
_cell.angle_gamma   90.00
#
_symmetry.space_group_name_H-M   'P 1'
#
loop_
_entity.id
_entity.type
_entity.pdbx_description
1 polymer ?
#
loop_
_entity_poly.entity_id
_entity_poly.type
_entity_poly.pdbx_seq_one_letter_code
_entity_poly.pdbx_strand_id
1 'polypeptide(L)' 'MTDADLDRIMTFHWPLVLRRVMAEGDDWAKGFTKSIARNAKRPEWRPTVKQAAIMRRFVAEVGHQSEDIELIER' A
#
# COMPACT_ATOMS: atom_id res chain seq x y z
N MET A 1 -8.26 -10.61 4.53
CA MET A 1 -8.41 -9.60 3.46
C MET A 1 -9.03 -10.35 2.31
N THR A 2 -10.09 -9.83 1.71
CA THR A 2 -10.73 -10.51 0.57
C THR A 2 -9.88 -10.33 -0.68
N ASP A 3 -10.13 -11.14 -1.72
CA ASP A 3 -9.45 -11.00 -3.01
C ASP A 3 -9.77 -9.66 -3.68
N ALA A 4 -11.02 -9.20 -3.57
CA ALA A 4 -11.43 -7.88 -4.06
C ALA A 4 -10.73 -6.73 -3.31
N ASP A 5 -10.53 -6.85 -1.99
CA ASP A 5 -9.76 -5.85 -1.24
C ASP A 5 -8.30 -5.82 -1.67
N LEU A 6 -7.69 -7.00 -1.87
CA LEU A 6 -6.31 -7.12 -2.30
C LEU A 6 -6.13 -6.51 -3.69
N ASP A 7 -7.02 -6.81 -4.63
CA ASP A 7 -7.00 -6.24 -5.98
C ASP A 7 -7.11 -4.71 -5.94
N ARG A 8 -8.07 -4.18 -5.17
CA ARG A 8 -8.21 -2.74 -4.97
C ARG A 8 -6.93 -2.11 -4.41
N ILE A 9 -6.35 -2.72 -3.37
CA ILE A 9 -5.10 -2.22 -2.78
C ILE A 9 -3.98 -2.24 -3.80
N MET A 10 -3.74 -3.36 -4.48
CA MET A 10 -2.62 -3.51 -5.41
C MET A 10 -2.73 -2.60 -6.63
N THR A 11 -3.95 -2.40 -7.13
CA THR A 11 -4.21 -1.62 -8.34
C THR A 11 -4.23 -0.11 -8.06
N PHE A 12 -4.89 0.34 -7.00
CA PHE A 12 -5.13 1.77 -6.79
C PHE A 12 -4.26 2.39 -5.70
N HIS A 13 -3.96 1.67 -4.62
CA HIS A 13 -3.33 2.26 -3.44
C HIS A 13 -1.83 1.95 -3.34
N TRP A 14 -1.41 0.74 -3.72
CA TRP A 14 -0.04 0.28 -3.58
C TRP A 14 0.98 1.09 -4.39
N PRO A 15 0.67 1.59 -5.60
CA PRO A 15 1.57 2.50 -6.31
C PRO A 15 1.86 3.79 -5.53
N LEU A 16 0.85 4.34 -4.83
CA LEU A 16 1.00 5.54 -4.00
C LEU A 16 1.84 5.26 -2.76
N VAL A 17 1.57 4.14 -2.08
CA VAL A 17 2.36 3.64 -0.96
C VAL A 17 3.82 3.48 -1.36
N LEU A 18 4.09 2.82 -2.49
CA LEU A 18 5.44 2.57 -2.96
C LEU A 18 6.17 3.88 -3.27
N ARG A 19 5.52 4.83 -3.95
CA ARG A 19 6.09 6.16 -4.22
C ARG A 19 6.44 6.90 -2.93
N ARG A 20 5.53 6.94 -1.95
CA ARG A 20 5.74 7.63 -0.67
C ARG A 20 6.85 6.99 0.16
N VAL A 21 6.80 5.67 0.33
CA VAL A 21 7.80 4.93 1.12
C VAL A 21 9.19 4.99 0.48
N MET A 22 9.28 5.03 -0.84
CA MET A 22 10.58 5.22 -1.50
C MET A 22 11.17 6.61 -1.26
N ALA A 23 10.33 7.65 -1.15
CA ALA A 23 10.77 9.01 -0.86
C ALA A 23 11.18 9.20 0.61
N GLU A 24 10.42 8.64 1.56
CA GLU A 24 10.51 9.02 2.98
C GLU A 24 10.66 7.86 3.97
N GLY A 25 10.44 6.63 3.53
CA GLY A 25 10.47 5.45 4.40
C GLY A 25 11.88 5.01 4.79
N ASP A 26 11.97 4.30 5.91
CA ASP A 26 13.17 3.58 6.31
C ASP A 26 13.44 2.35 5.42
N ASP A 27 14.61 1.73 5.60
CA ASP A 27 15.02 0.57 4.79
C ASP A 27 14.10 -0.64 4.96
N TRP A 28 13.52 -0.80 6.15
CA TRP A 28 12.57 -1.88 6.42
C TRP A 28 11.28 -1.69 5.62
N ALA A 29 10.69 -0.49 5.65
CA ALA A 29 9.48 -0.14 4.93
C ALA A 29 9.68 -0.24 3.42
N LYS A 30 10.82 0.25 2.91
CA LYS A 30 11.23 0.09 1.51
C LYS A 30 11.35 -1.38 1.14
N GLY A 31 11.99 -2.19 1.98
CA GLY A 31 12.10 -3.63 1.78
C GLY A 31 10.75 -4.33 1.73
N PHE A 32 9.89 -4.03 2.70
CA PHE A 32 8.56 -4.61 2.83
C PHE A 32 7.68 -4.28 1.61
N THR A 33 7.57 -2.99 1.25
CA THR A 33 6.72 -2.55 0.14
C THR A 33 7.13 -3.14 -1.21
N LYS A 34 8.44 -3.20 -1.48
CA LYS A 34 9.02 -3.89 -2.65
C LYS A 34 8.73 -5.39 -2.64
N SER A 35 8.78 -6.04 -1.47
CA SER A 35 8.52 -7.48 -1.36
C SER A 35 7.08 -7.84 -1.74
N ILE A 36 6.11 -7.04 -1.30
CA ILE A 36 4.69 -7.21 -1.65
C ILE A 36 4.49 -6.99 -3.15
N ALA A 37 5.02 -5.90 -3.71
CA ALA A 37 4.90 -5.61 -5.14
C ALA A 37 5.51 -6.72 -6.01
N ARG A 38 6.61 -7.33 -5.57
CA ARG A 38 7.23 -8.47 -6.26
C ARG A 38 6.36 -9.71 -6.18
N ASN A 39 5.85 -10.05 -4.99
CA ASN A 39 5.06 -11.26 -4.77
C ASN A 39 3.70 -11.19 -5.48
N ALA A 40 3.07 -10.01 -5.52
CA ALA A 40 1.80 -9.77 -6.18
C ALA A 40 1.81 -10.03 -7.70
N LYS A 41 2.99 -10.15 -8.33
CA LYS A 41 3.11 -10.60 -9.73
C LYS A 41 2.70 -12.07 -9.93
N ARG A 42 2.62 -12.85 -8.86
CA ARG A 42 2.21 -14.26 -8.90
C ARG A 42 0.68 -14.32 -8.68
N PRO A 43 -0.11 -14.84 -9.63
CA PRO A 43 -1.58 -14.82 -9.55
C PRO A 43 -2.16 -15.52 -8.32
N GLU A 44 -1.50 -16.59 -7.86
CA GLU A 44 -1.91 -17.37 -6.69
C GLU A 44 -1.41 -16.79 -5.36
N TRP A 45 -0.54 -15.78 -5.40
CA TRP A 45 -0.03 -15.22 -4.17
C TRP A 45 -1.14 -14.51 -3.40
N ARG A 46 -1.18 -14.76 -2.09
CA ARG A 46 -1.97 -14.02 -1.13
C ARG A 46 -1.08 -13.61 0.03
N PRO A 47 -1.24 -12.39 0.57
CA PRO A 47 -0.50 -11.98 1.75
C PRO A 47 -0.95 -12.79 2.96
N THR A 48 -0.02 -13.04 3.86
CA THR A 48 -0.36 -13.56 5.19
C THR A 48 -1.22 -12.57 5.97
N VAL A 49 -1.87 -13.03 7.04
CA VAL A 49 -2.67 -12.16 7.93
C VAL A 49 -1.86 -10.97 8.43
N LYS A 50 -0.59 -11.20 8.82
CA LYS A 50 0.33 -10.15 9.27
C LYS A 50 0.68 -9.18 8.14
N GLN A 51 0.98 -9.68 6.94
CA GLN A 51 1.27 -8.83 5.78
C GLN A 51 0.05 -7.95 5.46
N ALA A 52 -1.16 -8.52 5.44
CA ALA A 52 -2.38 -7.77 5.17
C ALA A 52 -2.62 -6.66 6.20
N ALA A 53 -2.34 -6.89 7.49
CA ALA A 53 -2.44 -5.85 8.52
C ALA A 53 -1.46 -4.69 8.26
N ILE A 54 -0.21 -5.01 7.92
CA ILE A 54 0.81 -4.00 7.60
C ILE A 54 0.46 -3.26 6.30
N MET A 55 -0.02 -3.96 5.27
CA MET A 55 -0.48 -3.35 4.02
C MET A 55 -1.57 -2.31 4.27
N ARG A 56 -2.58 -2.64 5.08
CA ARG A 56 -3.66 -1.70 5.44
C ARG A 56 -3.14 -0.49 6.20
N ARG A 57 -2.15 -0.67 7.08
CA ARG A 57 -1.51 0.44 7.79
C ARG A 57 -0.83 1.40 6.83
N PHE A 58 -0.04 0.90 5.88
CA PHE A 58 0.58 1.75 4.86
C PHE A 58 -0.46 2.51 4.01
N VAL A 59 -1.55 1.83 3.62
CA VAL A 59 -2.62 2.48 2.85
C VAL A 59 -3.30 3.58 3.69
N ALA A 60 -3.57 3.32 4.97
CA ALA A 60 -4.13 4.33 5.87
C ALA A 60 -3.19 5.52 6.07
N GLU A 61 -1.89 5.29 6.23
CA GLU A 61 -0.90 6.36 6.41
C GLU A 61 -0.81 7.28 5.17
N VAL A 62 -0.95 6.72 3.97
CA VAL A 62 -1.02 7.53 2.73
C VAL A 62 -2.37 8.25 2.59
N GLY A 63 -3.47 7.60 3.00
CA GLY A 63 -4.83 8.17 2.92
C GLY A 63 -5.06 9.37 3.84
N HIS A 64 -4.53 9.35 5.06
CA HIS A 64 -4.67 10.48 5.99
C HIS A 64 -3.90 11.73 5.52
N GLN A 65 -2.82 11.58 4.74
CA GLN A 65 -2.12 12.73 4.18
C GLN A 65 -2.76 13.28 2.91
N SER A 66 -3.61 12.50 2.21
CA SER A 66 -4.41 13.04 1.11
C SER A 66 -5.58 13.92 1.57
N GLU A 67 -6.03 13.78 2.82
CA GLU A 67 -7.03 14.71 3.41
C GLU A 67 -6.42 16.07 3.77
N ASP A 68 -5.09 16.16 3.93
CA ASP A 68 -4.36 17.42 4.06
C ASP A 68 -4.09 18.12 2.71
N ILE A 69 -4.41 17.49 1.58
CA ILE A 69 -4.29 18.08 0.24
C ILE A 69 -5.66 18.61 -0.18
N GLU A 70 -5.94 19.85 0.23
CA GLU A 70 -6.84 20.80 -0.42
C GLU A 70 -8.27 20.28 -0.75
N LEU A 71 -9.16 20.46 0.23
CA LEU A 71 -10.54 20.89 -0.02
C LEU A 71 -10.53 22.20 -0.83
N ILE A 72 -10.30 22.15 -2.15
CA ILE A 72 -10.70 23.25 -3.04
C ILE A 72 -12.14 23.01 -3.44
N GLU A 73 -13.02 23.79 -2.83
CA GLU A 73 -14.45 23.91 -3.09
C GLU A 73 -14.76 24.05 -4.59
N ARG A 74 -15.87 23.43 -5.02
CA ARG A 74 -16.58 23.85 -6.23
C ARG A 74 -18.07 23.63 -6.12
#